data_AF-A0Q0B2-F1
#
_entry.id   AF-A0Q0B2-F1
#
_cell.length_a   1.000
_cell.length_b   1.000
_cell.length_c   1.000
_cell.angle_alpha   90.00
_cell.angle_beta   90.00
_cell.angle_gamma   90.00
#
_symmetry.space_group_name_H-M   'P 1'
#
loop_
_entity.id
_entity.type
_entity.pdbx_description
1 polymer ?
#
loop_
_entity_poly.entity_id
_entity_poly.type
_entity_poly.pdbx_seq_one_letter_code
_entity_poly.pdbx_strand_id
1 'polypeptide(L)'
;MGKLSNLKVREWYIYHDKNIINKIDKSLAIKEQARKAHLLRNKYRMQARKLMKDRVLARYLDDNNSNLPFEYYESKYSKQGYTGNLLYEKILEASNRTNKEVNRQLGLMQ
;
A
#
# COMPACT_ATOMS: atom_id res chain seq x y z
N MET A 1 -12.56 1.51 19.25
CA MET A 1 -12.61 2.35 18.03
C MET A 1 -11.29 3.08 17.85
N GLY A 2 -10.94 3.45 16.61
CA GLY A 2 -9.77 4.29 16.31
C GLY A 2 -9.85 5.67 16.95
N LYS A 3 -8.70 6.28 17.26
CA LYS A 3 -8.60 7.56 17.99
C LYS A 3 -7.80 8.62 17.25
N LEU A 4 -7.15 8.28 16.14
CA LEU A 4 -6.26 9.18 15.42
C LEU A 4 -7.00 9.99 14.35
N SER A 5 -6.61 11.24 14.16
CA SER A 5 -7.10 12.07 13.05
C SER A 5 -6.66 11.49 11.70
N ASN A 6 -7.36 11.87 10.62
CA ASN A 6 -7.02 11.43 9.26
C ASN A 6 -5.57 11.78 8.89
N LEU A 7 -5.09 12.96 9.32
CA LEU A 7 -3.71 13.39 9.18
C LEU A 7 -2.72 12.45 9.89
N LYS A 8 -2.95 12.16 11.19
CA LYS A 8 -2.06 11.28 11.97
C LYS A 8 -2.07 9.84 11.47
N VAL A 9 -3.22 9.32 11.06
CA VAL A 9 -3.28 8.02 10.39
C VAL A 9 -2.50 8.03 9.09
N ARG A 10 -2.57 9.13 8.33
CA ARG A 10 -1.87 9.22 7.05
C ARG A 10 -0.36 9.28 7.23
N GLU A 11 0.16 10.07 8.18
CA GLU A 11 1.58 10.06 8.55
C GLU A 11 2.05 8.65 8.92
N TRP A 12 1.29 7.95 9.78
CA TRP A 12 1.56 6.57 10.15
C TRP A 12 1.60 5.65 8.93
N TYR A 13 0.60 5.74 8.04
CA TYR A 13 0.50 4.91 6.84
C TYR A 13 1.67 5.15 5.88
N ILE A 14 2.07 6.41 5.66
CA ILE A 14 3.18 6.74 4.79
C ILE A 14 4.51 6.21 5.35
N TYR A 15 4.76 6.39 6.65
CA TYR A 15 5.95 5.86 7.29
C TYR A 15 6.05 4.34 7.10
N HIS A 16 4.93 3.61 7.26
CA HIS A 16 4.92 2.16 7.12
C HIS A 16 5.10 1.72 5.67
N ASP A 17 4.40 2.33 4.72
CA ASP A 17 4.51 2.00 3.29
C ASP A 17 5.93 2.26 2.77
N LYS A 18 6.55 3.40 3.11
CA LYS A 18 7.93 3.73 2.70
C LYS A 18 8.98 2.77 3.27
N ASN A 19 8.69 2.15 4.41
CA ASN A 19 9.58 1.20 5.09
C ASN A 19 9.29 -0.26 4.73
N ILE A 20 8.37 -0.55 3.81
CA ILE A 20 8.09 -1.94 3.39
C ILE A 20 9.37 -2.58 2.87
N ILE A 21 10.12 -1.90 2.01
CA ILE A 21 11.34 -2.45 1.39
C ILE A 21 12.40 -2.87 2.43
N ASN A 22 12.47 -2.18 3.57
CA ASN A 22 13.39 -2.50 4.65
C ASN A 22 12.97 -3.75 5.45
N LYS A 23 11.74 -4.25 5.24
CA LYS A 23 11.19 -5.45 5.88
C LYS A 23 11.18 -6.67 4.95
N ILE A 24 11.65 -6.51 3.71
CA ILE A 24 11.71 -7.59 2.73
C ILE A 24 13.11 -8.20 2.73
N ASP A 25 13.17 -9.53 2.80
CA ASP A 25 14.39 -10.29 2.58
C ASP A 25 14.76 -10.24 1.08
N LYS A 26 15.86 -9.56 0.78
CA LYS A 26 16.34 -9.31 -0.57
C LYS A 26 17.03 -10.51 -1.22
N SER A 27 17.30 -11.58 -0.46
CA SER A 27 17.88 -12.82 -1.00
C SER A 27 16.86 -13.68 -1.76
N LEU A 28 15.56 -13.41 -1.57
CA LEU A 28 14.47 -14.15 -2.21
C LEU A 28 14.32 -13.79 -3.68
N ALA A 29 13.69 -14.68 -4.46
CA ALA A 29 13.25 -14.35 -5.81
C ALA A 29 12.33 -13.12 -5.83
N ILE A 30 12.44 -12.29 -6.87
CA ILE A 30 11.73 -11.01 -6.96
C ILE A 30 10.20 -11.15 -6.85
N LYS A 31 9.62 -12.25 -7.35
CA LYS A 31 8.20 -12.57 -7.18
C LYS A 31 7.81 -12.70 -5.71
N GLU A 32 8.62 -13.42 -4.92
CA GLU A 32 8.37 -13.59 -3.49
C GLU A 32 8.57 -12.28 -2.71
N GLN A 33 9.57 -11.48 -3.09
CA GLN A 33 9.75 -10.14 -2.55
C GLN A 33 8.51 -9.27 -2.79
N ALA A 34 8.01 -9.24 -4.03
CA ALA A 34 6.82 -8.49 -4.41
C ALA A 34 5.56 -8.97 -3.68
N ARG A 35 5.39 -10.30 -3.55
CA ARG A 35 4.25 -10.89 -2.83
C ARG A 35 4.24 -10.50 -1.36
N LYS A 36 5.39 -10.58 -0.69
CA LYS A 36 5.54 -10.16 0.72
C LYS A 36 5.30 -8.66 0.90
N ALA A 37 5.83 -7.83 0.00
CA ALA A 37 5.61 -6.39 0.01
C ALA A 37 4.13 -6.02 -0.18
N HIS A 38 3.45 -6.69 -1.12
CA HIS A 38 2.02 -6.52 -1.38
C HIS A 38 1.18 -6.87 -0.14
N LEU A 39 1.48 -8.01 0.52
CA LEU A 39 0.80 -8.43 1.74
C LEU A 39 0.99 -7.43 2.88
N LEU A 40 2.21 -6.91 3.06
CA LEU A 40 2.49 -5.88 4.07
C LEU A 40 1.72 -4.58 3.80
N ARG A 41 1.70 -4.11 2.56
CA ARG A 41 0.91 -2.92 2.17
C ARG A 41 -0.58 -3.11 2.49
N ASN A 42 -1.14 -4.27 2.13
CA ASN A 42 -2.53 -4.59 2.40
C ASN A 42 -2.82 -4.62 3.91
N LYS A 43 -1.91 -5.19 4.71
CA LYS A 43 -1.98 -5.16 6.17
C LYS A 43 -1.96 -3.73 6.71
N TYR A 44 -1.03 -2.88 6.26
CA TYR A 44 -0.94 -1.50 6.72
C TYR A 44 -2.15 -0.66 6.31
N ARG A 45 -2.73 -0.89 5.12
CA ARG A 45 -3.97 -0.22 4.69
C ARG A 45 -5.12 -0.53 5.65
N MET A 46 -5.30 -1.80 6.00
CA MET A 46 -6.34 -2.21 6.95
C MET A 46 -6.08 -1.67 8.37
N GLN A 47 -4.82 -1.68 8.82
CA GLN A 47 -4.45 -1.13 10.12
C GLN A 47 -4.69 0.38 10.19
N ALA A 48 -4.34 1.13 9.16
CA ALA A 48 -4.62 2.56 9.07
C ALA A 48 -6.11 2.86 9.27
N ARG A 49 -7.00 2.13 8.58
CA ARG A 49 -8.46 2.29 8.73
C ARG A 49 -8.98 1.96 10.13
N LYS A 50 -8.36 0.99 10.82
CA LYS A 50 -8.68 0.69 12.22
C LYS A 50 -8.26 1.81 13.17
N LEU A 51 -7.20 2.56 12.84
CA LEU A 51 -6.70 3.68 13.64
C LEU A 51 -7.53 4.96 13.49
N MET A 52 -8.26 5.12 12.38
CA MET A 52 -9.07 6.31 12.08
C MET A 52 -10.16 6.55 13.12
N LYS A 53 -10.18 7.77 13.69
CA LYS A 53 -11.29 8.32 14.48
C LYS A 53 -12.53 8.55 13.62
N ASP A 54 -12.33 9.00 12.38
CA ASP A 54 -13.41 9.15 11.40
C ASP A 54 -13.89 7.78 10.91
N ARG A 55 -14.92 7.25 11.57
CA ARG A 55 -15.47 5.92 11.28
C ARG A 55 -16.30 5.87 10.00
N VAL A 56 -16.88 7.01 9.58
CA VAL A 56 -17.66 7.11 8.35
C VAL A 56 -16.73 6.96 7.15
N LEU A 57 -15.64 7.74 7.11
CA LEU A 57 -14.64 7.62 6.06
C LEU A 57 -13.95 6.26 6.06
N ALA A 58 -13.63 5.71 7.24
CA ALA A 58 -13.02 4.38 7.33
C ALA A 58 -13.89 3.30 6.67
N ARG A 59 -15.21 3.32 6.92
CA ARG A 59 -16.16 2.38 6.32
C ARG A 59 -16.28 2.60 4.81
N TYR A 60 -16.41 3.85 4.37
CA TYR A 60 -16.42 4.18 2.94
C TYR A 60 -15.19 3.61 2.21
N LEU A 61 -14.00 3.73 2.81
CA LEU A 61 -12.77 3.19 2.24
C LEU A 61 -12.69 1.67 2.26
N ASP A 62 -13.30 1.00 3.25
CA ASP A 62 -13.40 -0.46 3.27
C ASP A 62 -14.24 -0.98 2.09
N ASP A 63 -15.34 -0.29 1.79
CA ASP A 63 -16.27 -0.70 0.73
C ASP A 63 -15.76 -0.31 -0.67
N ASN A 64 -15.20 0.89 -0.84
CA ASN A 64 -14.87 1.46 -2.16
C ASN A 64 -13.39 1.32 -2.55
N ASN A 65 -12.51 1.02 -1.60
CA ASN A 65 -11.06 0.96 -1.84
C ASN A 65 -10.47 -0.34 -1.27
N SER A 66 -11.15 -1.45 -1.44
CA SER A 66 -10.75 -2.76 -0.91
C SER A 66 -9.39 -3.24 -1.43
N ASN A 67 -8.79 -4.18 -0.69
CA ASN A 67 -7.55 -4.82 -1.13
C ASN A 67 -7.85 -5.76 -2.30
N LEU A 68 -7.15 -5.57 -3.42
CA LEU A 68 -7.22 -6.47 -4.56
C LEU A 68 -6.18 -7.60 -4.41
N PRO A 69 -6.45 -8.79 -4.96
CA PRO A 69 -5.54 -9.93 -4.91
C PRO A 69 -4.22 -9.64 -5.65
N PHE A 70 -3.17 -10.41 -5.38
CA PHE A 70 -1.85 -10.19 -5.98
C PHE A 70 -1.89 -10.34 -7.51
N GLU A 71 -2.67 -11.31 -7.99
CA GLU A 71 -2.87 -11.68 -9.38
C GLU A 71 -3.51 -10.53 -10.19
N TYR A 72 -4.31 -9.67 -9.53
CA TYR A 72 -4.81 -8.46 -10.15
C TYR A 72 -3.65 -7.54 -10.57
N TYR A 73 -2.62 -7.41 -9.73
CA TYR A 73 -1.46 -6.58 -10.03
C TYR A 73 -0.54 -7.24 -11.07
N GLU A 74 -0.41 -8.56 -11.05
CA GLU A 74 0.27 -9.29 -12.14
C GLU A 74 -0.42 -9.00 -13.49
N SER A 75 -1.75 -9.15 -13.57
CA SER A 75 -2.52 -8.86 -14.79
C SER A 75 -2.40 -7.38 -15.20
N LYS A 76 -2.52 -6.46 -14.24
CA LYS A 76 -2.42 -5.02 -14.49
C LYS A 76 -1.08 -4.63 -15.12
N TYR A 77 0.03 -5.11 -14.57
CA TYR A 77 1.35 -4.76 -15.09
C TYR A 77 1.72 -5.54 -16.34
N SER A 78 1.25 -6.78 -16.48
CA SER A 78 1.35 -7.52 -17.74
C SER A 78 0.66 -6.78 -18.90
N LYS A 79 -0.55 -6.26 -18.69
CA LYS A 79 -1.27 -5.42 -19.68
C LYS A 79 -0.55 -4.11 -20.01
N GLN A 80 0.39 -3.68 -19.18
CA GLN A 80 1.23 -2.50 -19.42
C GLN A 80 2.56 -2.86 -20.11
N GLY A 81 2.74 -4.12 -20.51
CA GLY A 81 3.93 -4.60 -21.22
C GLY A 81 5.07 -5.05 -20.31
N TYR A 82 4.90 -5.05 -18.98
CA TYR A 82 5.92 -5.60 -18.08
C TYR A 82 5.85 -7.12 -18.06
N THR A 83 7.01 -7.78 -18.11
CA THR A 83 7.13 -9.24 -18.10
C THR A 83 8.27 -9.70 -17.19
N GLY A 84 8.29 -10.99 -16.85
CA GLY A 84 9.36 -11.60 -16.05
C GLY A 84 9.63 -10.84 -14.74
N ASN A 85 10.91 -10.60 -14.44
CA ASN A 85 11.33 -9.89 -13.22
C ASN A 85 10.85 -8.44 -13.17
N LEU A 86 10.84 -7.72 -14.31
CA LEU A 86 10.42 -6.32 -14.38
C LEU A 86 8.97 -6.12 -13.92
N LEU A 87 8.10 -7.09 -14.19
CA LEU A 87 6.72 -7.07 -13.69
C LEU A 87 6.69 -7.08 -12.16
N TYR A 88 7.47 -7.95 -11.53
CA TYR A 88 7.50 -8.08 -10.07
C TYR A 88 8.22 -6.91 -9.40
N GLU A 89 9.26 -6.35 -10.02
CA GLU A 89 9.88 -5.09 -9.60
C GLU A 89 8.86 -3.95 -9.58
N LYS A 90 7.98 -3.86 -10.58
CA LYS A 90 6.90 -2.86 -10.60
C LYS A 90 5.89 -3.05 -9.48
N ILE A 91 5.55 -4.29 -9.12
CA ILE A 91 4.68 -4.57 -7.99
C ILE A 91 5.37 -4.21 -6.66
N LEU A 92 6.67 -4.51 -6.52
CA LEU A 92 7.47 -4.16 -5.34
C LEU A 92 7.56 -2.64 -5.16
N GLU A 93 7.92 -1.91 -6.22
CA GLU A 93 7.94 -0.44 -6.26
C GLU A 93 6.57 0.13 -5.89
N ALA A 94 5.52 -0.40 -6.51
CA ALA A 94 4.16 0.03 -6.27
C ALA A 94 3.65 -0.29 -4.87
N SER A 95 4.26 -1.26 -4.19
CA SER A 95 3.93 -1.60 -2.81
C SER A 95 4.53 -0.60 -1.82
N ASN A 96 5.63 0.08 -2.18
CA ASN A 96 6.35 1.04 -1.34
C ASN A 96 5.88 2.50 -1.53
N ARG A 97 5.00 2.79 -2.50
CA ARG A 97 4.52 4.16 -2.81
C ARG A 97 3.19 4.52 -2.17
N THR A 98 3.00 5.78 -1.80
CA THR A 98 1.73 6.30 -1.29
C THR A 98 0.98 7.12 -2.33
N ASN A 99 -0.33 7.30 -2.16
CA ASN A 99 -1.13 8.16 -3.05
C ASN A 99 -0.76 9.65 -2.84
N LYS A 100 -0.11 10.27 -3.83
CA LYS A 100 0.36 11.66 -3.79
C LYS A 100 -0.77 12.68 -3.67
N GLU A 101 -1.94 12.39 -4.23
CA GLU A 101 -3.11 13.26 -4.15
C GLU A 101 -3.60 13.40 -2.71
N VAL A 102 -3.82 12.27 -2.04
CA VAL A 102 -4.26 12.23 -0.64
C VAL A 102 -3.21 12.86 0.28
N ASN A 103 -1.92 12.68 -0.04
CA ASN A 103 -0.84 13.33 0.69
C ASN A 103 -0.97 14.87 0.60
N ARG A 104 -1.17 15.41 -0.61
CA ARG A 104 -1.33 16.85 -0.83
C ARG A 104 -2.59 17.41 -0.16
N GLN A 105 -3.72 16.73 -0.26
CA GLN A 105 -4.98 17.13 0.39
C GLN A 105 -4.86 17.24 1.92
N LEU A 106 -3.95 16.46 2.53
CA LEU A 106 -3.69 16.48 3.96
C LEU A 106 -2.47 17.33 4.34
N GLY A 107 -1.89 18.11 3.41
CA GLY A 107 -0.74 18.95 3.68
C GLY A 107 0.58 18.20 3.91
N LEU A 108 0.63 16.91 3.59
CA LEU A 108 1.81 16.06 3.72
C LEU A 108 2.59 16.06 2.40
N MET A 109 3.29 17.16 2.10
CA MET A 109 4.13 17.22 0.90
C MET A 109 5.26 16.19 0.98
N GLN A 110 5.20 15.17 0.12
CA GLN A 110 6.18 14.08 -0.01
C GLN A 110 6.36 13.67 -1.46
#